data_AF-A0AAN1C7U5-F1
#
_entry.id   AF-A0AAN1C7U5-F1
#
_cell.length_a   1.000
_cell.length_b   1.000
_cell.length_c   1.000
_cell.angle_alpha   90.00
_cell.angle_beta   90.00
_cell.angle_gamma   90.00
#
_symmetry.space_group_name_H-M   'P 1'
#
loop_
_entity.id
_entity.type
_entity.pdbx_description
1 polymer ?
#
loop_
_entity_poly.entity_id
_entity_poly.type
_entity_poly.pdbx_seq_one_letter_code
_entity_poly.pdbx_strand_id
1 'polypeptide(L)'
;MLTLMPTFTSGTDHPEIDPVIELATMFKENKVPFSMLFTNQMPDLRRLLYQVGLETFSWTNVYDDIQGIHMKSGMPFTIEDLVLPKEAIPYFLGRDVFYFQGSKKVMQAHFHKEGFVYWVERRLPSGEVVKEQYDDRGFVTTRTVT
;
A
#
# COMPACT_ATOMS: atom_id res chain seq x y z
N MET A 1 -21.60 -16.24 -11.37
CA MET A 1 -20.39 -16.15 -10.54
C MET A 1 -20.70 -15.20 -9.41
N LEU A 2 -20.47 -15.58 -8.14
CA LEU A 2 -20.73 -14.71 -6.99
C LEU A 2 -19.55 -13.73 -6.83
N THR A 3 -19.86 -12.48 -6.50
CA THR A 3 -18.86 -11.46 -6.19
C THR A 3 -19.07 -10.98 -4.76
N LEU A 4 -18.04 -11.14 -3.95
CA LEU A 4 -18.00 -10.71 -2.56
C LEU A 4 -17.36 -9.33 -2.51
N MET A 5 -17.88 -8.44 -1.66
CA MET A 5 -17.36 -7.10 -1.49
C MET A 5 -16.95 -6.90 -0.03
N PRO A 6 -15.70 -7.26 0.33
CA PRO A 6 -15.19 -7.02 1.68
C PRO A 6 -15.22 -5.54 2.06
N THR A 7 -15.36 -5.29 3.35
CA THR A 7 -15.52 -3.94 3.90
C THR A 7 -14.27 -3.40 4.58
N PHE A 8 -13.27 -4.26 4.85
CA PHE A 8 -11.98 -3.82 5.38
C PHE A 8 -11.27 -2.83 4.45
N THR A 9 -10.43 -2.00 5.06
CA THR A 9 -9.71 -0.92 4.38
C THR A 9 -8.19 -1.12 4.46
N SER A 10 -7.46 -0.33 3.68
CA SER A 10 -6.00 -0.31 3.72
C SER A 10 -5.46 -0.09 5.12
N GLY A 11 -4.40 -0.81 5.51
CA GLY A 11 -3.81 -0.73 6.84
C GLY A 11 -4.62 -1.41 7.95
N THR A 12 -5.70 -2.13 7.63
CA THR A 12 -6.43 -2.94 8.62
C THR A 12 -5.50 -4.02 9.20
N ASP A 13 -5.43 -4.12 10.54
CA ASP A 13 -4.60 -5.12 11.20
C ASP A 13 -5.24 -6.50 11.26
N HIS A 14 -6.57 -6.56 11.33
CA HIS A 14 -7.36 -7.78 11.48
C HIS A 14 -8.40 -7.93 10.35
N PRO A 15 -8.01 -8.10 9.08
CA PRO A 15 -8.94 -8.31 7.97
C PRO A 15 -9.79 -9.58 8.11
N GLU A 16 -9.36 -10.55 8.92
CA GLU A 16 -10.06 -11.81 9.17
C GLU A 16 -11.38 -11.67 9.92
N ILE A 17 -11.60 -10.57 10.65
CA ILE A 17 -12.86 -10.32 11.37
C ILE A 17 -13.95 -9.75 10.47
N ASP A 18 -13.63 -9.43 9.21
CA ASP A 18 -14.60 -8.98 8.23
C ASP A 18 -15.57 -10.13 7.89
N PRO A 19 -16.90 -9.96 8.09
CA PRO A 19 -17.87 -11.03 7.84
C PRO A 19 -17.89 -11.55 6.40
N VAL A 20 -17.52 -10.70 5.44
CA VAL A 20 -17.42 -11.08 4.03
C VAL A 20 -16.19 -11.95 3.78
N ILE A 21 -15.12 -11.76 4.56
CA ILE A 21 -13.93 -12.61 4.53
C ILE A 21 -14.18 -13.95 5.20
N GLU A 22 -14.95 -13.99 6.28
CA GLU A 22 -15.43 -15.25 6.85
C GLU A 22 -16.27 -16.03 5.83
N LEU A 23 -17.19 -15.35 5.13
CA LEU A 23 -17.98 -15.94 4.04
C LEU A 23 -17.10 -16.43 2.88
N ALA A 24 -16.11 -15.64 2.46
CA ALA A 24 -15.15 -16.02 1.43
C ALA A 24 -14.33 -17.26 1.83
N THR A 25 -13.96 -17.36 3.10
CA THR A 25 -13.25 -18.50 3.67
C THR A 25 -14.12 -19.76 3.63
N MET A 26 -15.39 -19.65 4.02
CA MET A 26 -16.36 -20.74 3.88
C MET A 26 -16.53 -21.17 2.42
N PHE A 27 -16.58 -20.21 1.48
CA PHE A 27 -16.66 -20.54 0.05
C PHE A 27 -15.40 -21.26 -0.45
N LYS A 28 -14.21 -20.81 -0.03
CA LYS A 28 -12.93 -21.46 -0.33
C LYS A 28 -12.92 -22.92 0.16
N GLU A 29 -13.31 -23.16 1.40
CA GLU A 29 -13.35 -24.51 2.01
C GLU A 29 -14.32 -25.44 1.27
N ASN A 30 -15.46 -24.90 0.83
CA ASN A 30 -16.49 -25.64 0.13
C ASN A 30 -16.32 -25.64 -1.41
N LYS A 31 -15.20 -25.12 -1.91
CA LYS A 31 -14.88 -25.04 -3.37
C LYS A 31 -15.96 -24.32 -4.17
N VAL A 32 -16.64 -23.36 -3.57
CA VAL A 32 -17.61 -22.50 -4.25
C VAL A 32 -16.83 -21.42 -5.01
N PRO A 33 -17.04 -21.23 -6.33
CA PRO A 33 -16.34 -20.22 -7.08
C PRO A 33 -16.87 -18.81 -6.76
N PHE A 34 -15.96 -17.90 -6.43
CA PHE A 34 -16.26 -16.48 -6.19
C PHE A 34 -15.14 -15.56 -6.68
N SER A 35 -15.47 -14.28 -6.80
CA SER A 35 -14.51 -13.18 -6.97
C SER A 35 -14.68 -12.15 -5.86
N MET A 36 -13.69 -11.28 -5.68
CA MET A 36 -13.74 -10.18 -4.72
C MET A 36 -13.72 -8.81 -5.42
N LEU A 37 -14.42 -7.84 -4.86
CA LEU A 37 -14.46 -6.45 -5.33
C LEU A 37 -14.09 -5.50 -4.20
N PHE A 38 -13.12 -4.62 -4.45
CA PHE A 38 -12.66 -3.61 -3.52
C PHE A 38 -12.90 -2.22 -4.10
N THR A 39 -13.61 -1.38 -3.36
CA THR A 39 -14.02 -0.03 -3.83
C THR A 39 -13.21 1.11 -3.22
N ASN A 40 -12.27 0.79 -2.32
CA ASN A 40 -11.41 1.76 -1.66
C ASN A 40 -10.02 1.76 -2.31
N GLN A 41 -9.26 2.84 -2.10
CA GLN A 41 -7.83 2.85 -2.43
C GLN A 41 -7.10 1.93 -1.45
N MET A 42 -6.46 0.88 -1.96
CA MET A 42 -5.85 -0.17 -1.14
C MET A 42 -4.41 -0.47 -1.58
N PRO A 43 -3.46 0.41 -1.28
CA PRO A 43 -2.06 0.22 -1.62
C PRO A 43 -1.44 -1.06 -1.06
N ASP A 44 -1.99 -1.65 0.00
CA ASP A 44 -1.51 -2.87 0.65
C ASP A 44 -2.45 -4.08 0.46
N LEU A 45 -3.28 -4.06 -0.61
CA LEU A 45 -4.32 -5.07 -0.82
C LEU A 45 -3.75 -6.49 -0.95
N ARG A 46 -2.65 -6.69 -1.67
CA ARG A 46 -2.07 -8.03 -1.89
C ARG A 46 -1.59 -8.61 -0.57
N ARG A 47 -0.98 -7.77 0.28
CA ARG A 47 -0.60 -8.14 1.64
C ARG A 47 -1.82 -8.54 2.48
N LEU A 48 -2.89 -7.74 2.46
CA LEU A 48 -4.12 -8.04 3.19
C LEU A 48 -4.76 -9.36 2.74
N LEU A 49 -4.78 -9.62 1.43
CA LEU A 49 -5.27 -10.88 0.87
C LEU A 49 -4.39 -12.07 1.28
N TYR A 50 -3.06 -11.90 1.29
CA TYR A 50 -2.14 -12.93 1.76
C TYR A 50 -2.35 -13.25 3.24
N GLN A 51 -2.60 -12.23 4.08
CA GLN A 51 -2.86 -12.40 5.50
C GLN A 51 -4.08 -13.29 5.78
N VAL A 52 -5.12 -13.22 4.94
CA VAL A 52 -6.34 -14.04 5.05
C VAL A 52 -6.34 -15.27 4.14
N GLY A 53 -5.25 -15.53 3.43
CA GLY A 53 -5.10 -16.68 2.53
C GLY A 53 -6.02 -16.65 1.30
N LEU A 54 -6.35 -15.47 0.78
CA LEU A 54 -7.22 -15.26 -0.39
C LEU A 54 -6.47 -14.68 -1.60
N GLU A 55 -5.14 -14.60 -1.56
CA GLU A 55 -4.28 -14.02 -2.59
C GLU A 55 -4.35 -14.72 -3.95
N THR A 56 -4.76 -15.99 -3.97
CA THR A 56 -4.90 -16.80 -5.19
C THR A 56 -6.28 -16.66 -5.86
N PHE A 57 -7.23 -15.99 -5.21
CA PHE A 57 -8.58 -15.80 -5.73
C PHE A 57 -8.66 -14.56 -6.62
N SER A 58 -9.62 -14.54 -7.56
CA SER A 58 -9.81 -13.40 -8.45
C SER A 58 -10.33 -12.19 -7.69
N TRP A 59 -9.71 -11.03 -7.89
CA TRP A 59 -10.12 -9.77 -7.29
C TRP A 59 -9.99 -8.58 -8.23
N THR A 60 -10.89 -7.63 -8.07
CA THR A 60 -10.89 -6.34 -8.76
C THR A 60 -10.80 -5.22 -7.72
N ASN A 61 -9.92 -4.25 -7.95
CA ASN A 61 -9.90 -3.01 -7.20
C ASN A 61 -10.35 -1.89 -8.14
N VAL A 62 -11.36 -1.13 -7.75
CA VAL A 62 -11.93 -0.06 -8.59
C VAL A 62 -10.92 1.06 -8.85
N TYR A 63 -10.05 1.37 -7.89
CA TYR A 63 -8.99 2.35 -8.06
C TYR A 63 -7.91 1.88 -9.03
N ASP A 64 -7.58 0.58 -9.07
CA ASP A 64 -6.68 0.04 -10.10
C ASP A 64 -7.24 0.33 -11.50
N ASP A 65 -8.53 0.09 -11.72
CA ASP A 65 -9.18 0.32 -13.02
C ASP A 65 -9.20 1.81 -13.38
N ILE A 66 -9.52 2.69 -12.41
CA ILE A 66 -9.48 4.16 -12.60
C ILE A 66 -8.07 4.63 -12.99
N GLN A 67 -7.03 4.01 -12.43
CA GLN A 67 -5.64 4.37 -12.64
C GLN A 67 -4.99 3.65 -13.85
N GLY A 68 -5.71 2.72 -14.50
CA GLY A 68 -5.15 1.91 -15.59
C GLY A 68 -4.09 0.91 -15.14
N ILE A 69 -4.17 0.44 -13.89
CA ILE A 69 -3.22 -0.53 -13.31
C ILE A 69 -3.68 -1.95 -13.63
N HIS A 70 -3.02 -2.58 -14.60
CA HIS A 70 -3.32 -3.97 -15.00
C HIS A 70 -2.46 -5.02 -14.29
N MET A 71 -1.42 -4.58 -13.59
CA MET A 71 -0.46 -5.45 -12.92
C MET A 71 -0.96 -5.89 -11.54
N LYS A 72 -0.97 -7.20 -11.27
CA LYS A 72 -1.43 -7.79 -9.99
C LYS A 72 -0.29 -8.22 -9.06
N SER A 73 0.94 -8.22 -9.56
CA SER A 73 2.14 -8.64 -8.83
C SER A 73 3.26 -7.62 -8.99
N GLY A 74 4.10 -7.48 -7.98
CA GLY A 74 5.30 -6.66 -8.09
C GLY A 74 6.19 -6.83 -6.87
N MET A 75 7.27 -6.06 -6.83
CA MET A 75 8.19 -6.03 -5.70
C MET A 75 7.96 -4.74 -4.94
N PRO A 76 7.72 -4.78 -3.61
CA PRO A 76 7.53 -3.57 -2.82
C PRO A 76 8.72 -2.61 -2.98
N PHE A 77 8.43 -1.31 -2.99
CA PHE A 77 9.46 -0.27 -3.03
C PHE A 77 10.21 -0.25 -1.70
N THR A 78 11.55 -0.25 -1.72
CA THR A 78 12.36 -0.35 -0.51
C THR A 78 13.14 0.93 -0.21
N ILE A 79 13.88 0.95 0.90
CA ILE A 79 14.71 2.11 1.28
C ILE A 79 15.83 2.34 0.27
N GLU A 80 16.33 1.28 -0.36
CA GLU A 80 17.39 1.32 -1.37
C GLU A 80 16.92 2.00 -2.67
N ASP A 81 15.62 1.97 -2.96
CA ASP A 81 15.04 2.60 -4.15
C ASP A 81 14.83 4.11 -3.97
N LEU A 82 14.95 4.64 -2.75
CA LEU A 82 14.70 6.05 -2.46
C LEU A 82 15.73 6.95 -3.16
N VAL A 83 15.21 7.90 -3.95
CA VAL A 83 16.03 8.99 -4.50
C VAL A 83 16.28 10.02 -3.41
N LEU A 84 17.44 9.92 -2.77
CA LEU A 84 17.81 10.81 -1.66
C LEU A 84 18.28 12.19 -2.14
N PRO A 85 17.91 13.27 -1.43
CA PRO A 85 18.53 14.58 -1.65
C PRO A 85 20.04 14.52 -1.38
N LYS A 86 20.83 15.29 -2.13
CA LYS A 86 22.28 15.36 -1.94
C LYS A 86 22.63 15.72 -0.49
N GLU A 87 23.61 15.04 0.07
CA GLU A 87 24.14 15.30 1.43
C GLU A 87 23.09 15.15 2.55
N ALA A 88 21.95 14.50 2.28
CA ALA A 88 20.95 14.28 3.30
C ALA A 88 21.42 13.22 4.32
N ILE A 89 21.31 13.54 5.60
CA ILE A 89 21.66 12.64 6.71
C ILE A 89 20.37 11.95 7.19
N PRO A 90 20.31 10.62 7.23
CA PRO A 90 19.16 9.88 7.72
C PRO A 90 19.13 9.84 9.26
N TYR A 91 17.93 9.90 9.82
CA TYR A 91 17.63 9.69 11.23
C TYR A 91 16.47 8.71 11.35
N PHE A 92 16.73 7.53 11.92
CA PHE A 92 15.77 6.44 12.04
C PHE A 92 15.02 6.53 13.37
N LEU A 93 13.68 6.52 13.31
CA LEU A 93 12.83 6.57 14.49
C LEU A 93 11.56 5.73 14.25
N GLY A 94 11.49 4.57 14.90
CA GLY A 94 10.36 3.65 14.72
C GLY A 94 10.24 3.18 13.26
N ARG A 95 9.08 3.43 12.64
CA ARG A 95 8.81 3.12 11.22
C ARG A 95 9.09 4.30 10.29
N ASP A 96 9.72 5.36 10.79
CA ASP A 96 10.01 6.55 10.02
C ASP A 96 11.51 6.74 9.85
N VAL A 97 11.92 7.21 8.67
CA VAL A 97 13.26 7.69 8.38
C VAL A 97 13.15 9.15 7.95
N PHE A 98 13.76 10.02 8.75
CA PHE A 98 13.80 11.45 8.51
C PHE A 98 15.13 11.82 7.88
N TYR A 99 15.10 12.58 6.79
CA TYR A 99 16.30 13.02 6.09
C TYR A 99 16.50 14.52 6.26
N PHE A 100 17.70 14.91 6.70
CA PHE A 100 18.04 16.29 7.02
C PHE A 100 19.17 16.81 6.15
N GLN A 101 19.06 18.06 5.71
CA GLN A 101 20.17 18.86 5.18
C GLN A 101 20.47 19.97 6.20
N GLY A 102 21.59 19.85 6.92
CA GLY A 102 21.85 20.66 8.11
C GLY A 102 20.78 20.43 9.18
N SER A 103 20.09 21.49 9.63
CA SER A 103 19.00 21.42 10.60
C SER A 103 17.60 21.27 9.99
N LYS A 104 17.48 21.25 8.65
CA LYS A 104 16.18 21.24 7.96
C LYS A 104 15.76 19.84 7.53
N LYS A 105 14.58 19.39 7.97
CA LYS A 105 13.93 18.18 7.42
C LYS A 105 13.57 18.42 5.95
N VAL A 106 14.12 17.62 5.06
CA VAL A 106 13.88 17.72 3.60
C VAL A 106 13.04 16.57 3.06
N MET A 107 13.06 15.42 3.73
CA MET A 107 12.26 14.27 3.34
C MET A 107 11.93 13.40 4.57
N GLN A 108 10.83 12.68 4.49
CA GLN A 108 10.43 11.64 5.42
C GLN A 108 9.94 10.44 4.61
N ALA A 109 10.49 9.27 4.91
CA ALA A 109 9.99 8.00 4.40
C ALA A 109 9.35 7.25 5.56
N HIS A 110 8.12 6.78 5.37
CA HIS A 110 7.41 5.96 6.33
C HIS A 110 7.29 4.54 5.81
N PHE A 111 7.58 3.59 6.68
CA PHE A 111 7.62 2.17 6.37
C PHE A 111 6.37 1.47 6.87
N HIS A 112 5.87 0.57 6.05
CA HIS A 112 4.86 -0.38 6.46
C HIS A 112 5.46 -1.35 7.51
N LYS A 113 4.62 -2.04 8.29
CA LYS A 113 5.10 -2.92 9.39
C LYS A 113 5.96 -4.10 8.88
N GLU A 114 5.77 -4.52 7.64
CA GLU A 114 6.57 -5.54 6.95
C GLU A 114 7.81 -4.96 6.24
N GLY A 115 8.14 -3.68 6.43
CA GLY A 115 9.45 -3.11 6.08
C GLY A 115 9.59 -2.50 4.68
N PHE A 116 8.54 -2.45 3.88
CA PHE A 116 8.55 -1.71 2.61
C PHE A 116 8.16 -0.24 2.80
N VAL A 117 8.57 0.63 1.89
CA VAL A 117 8.21 2.05 1.91
C VAL A 117 6.71 2.17 1.62
N TYR A 118 5.98 2.76 2.55
CA TYR A 118 4.53 2.96 2.42
C TYR A 118 4.21 4.34 1.86
N TRP A 119 4.84 5.39 2.37
CA TRP A 119 4.74 6.72 1.76
C TRP A 119 6.01 7.51 1.95
N VAL A 120 6.21 8.49 1.07
CA VAL A 120 7.30 9.46 1.14
C VAL A 120 6.72 10.86 1.10
N GLU A 121 7.18 11.73 1.99
CA GLU A 121 6.91 13.17 1.96
C GLU A 121 8.23 13.90 1.73
N ARG A 122 8.27 14.79 0.74
CA ARG A 122 9.47 15.59 0.41
C ARG A 122 9.10 17.05 0.27
N ARG A 123 9.98 17.92 0.77
CA ARG A 123 9.86 19.37 0.58
C ARG A 123 10.70 19.80 -0.61
N LEU A 124 10.06 20.39 -1.63
CA LEU A 124 10.74 20.91 -2.80
C LEU A 124 11.45 22.24 -2.49
N PRO A 125 12.44 22.64 -3.31
CA PRO A 125 13.06 23.95 -3.20
C PRO A 125 12.07 25.13 -3.33
N SER A 126 10.98 24.93 -4.08
CA SER A 126 9.87 25.88 -4.23
C SER A 126 9.06 26.09 -2.94
N GLY A 127 9.21 25.22 -1.95
CA GLY A 127 8.45 25.25 -0.69
C GLY A 127 7.27 24.28 -0.66
N GLU A 128 6.82 23.80 -1.82
CA GLU A 128 5.77 22.79 -1.97
C GLU A 128 6.15 21.48 -1.28
N VAL A 129 5.16 20.82 -0.69
CA VAL A 129 5.28 19.49 -0.11
C VAL A 129 4.66 18.49 -1.08
N VAL A 130 5.46 17.52 -1.50
CA VAL A 130 5.02 16.41 -2.33
C VAL A 130 4.91 15.17 -1.44
N LYS A 131 3.72 14.56 -1.42
CA LYS A 131 3.48 13.28 -0.75
C LYS A 131 3.14 12.21 -1.77
N GLU A 132 3.87 11.11 -1.71
CA GLU A 132 3.72 9.94 -2.59
C GLU A 132 3.32 8.74 -1.73
N GLN A 133 2.20 8.11 -2.07
CA GLN A 133 1.78 6.83 -1.50
C GLN A 133 2.27 5.72 -2.43
N TYR A 134 2.95 4.73 -1.86
CA TYR A 134 3.46 3.57 -2.58
C TYR A 134 2.49 2.40 -2.40
N ASP A 135 2.30 1.67 -3.48
CA ASP A 135 1.59 0.40 -3.54
C ASP A 135 2.57 -0.74 -3.21
N ASP A 136 2.07 -1.82 -2.58
CA ASP A 136 2.85 -3.01 -2.22
C ASP A 136 3.40 -3.76 -3.45
N ARG A 137 2.96 -3.38 -4.65
CA ARG A 137 3.50 -3.83 -5.94
C ARG A 137 4.69 -3.00 -6.44
N GLY A 138 5.08 -1.92 -5.75
CA GLY A 138 6.33 -1.20 -6.04
C GLY A 138 6.21 0.07 -6.88
N PHE A 139 5.05 0.69 -6.94
CA PHE A 139 4.86 1.94 -7.69
C PHE A 139 4.10 2.98 -6.86
N VAL A 140 4.17 4.25 -7.28
CA VAL A 140 3.42 5.33 -6.64
C VAL A 140 1.95 5.25 -7.07
N THR A 141 1.04 4.94 -6.15
CA THR A 141 -0.41 4.93 -6.41
C THR A 141 -0.98 6.34 -6.40
N THR A 142 -0.58 7.22 -5.48
CA THR A 142 -1.04 8.62 -5.48
C THR A 142 0.09 9.58 -5.21
N ARG A 143 -0.01 10.76 -5.82
CA ARG A 143 0.89 11.89 -5.57
C ARG A 143 0.06 13.14 -5.30
N THR A 144 0.27 13.76 -4.15
CA THR A 144 -0.37 15.02 -3.76
C THR A 144 0.69 16.10 -3.62
N VAL A 145 0.37 17.32 -4.07
CA VAL A 145 1.22 18.51 -3.91
C VAL A 145 0.43 19.55 -3.13
N THR A 146 1.01 20.06 -2.04
CA THR A 146 0.41 21.07 -1.16
C THR A 146 1.38 22.20 -0.86
#